data_AF-A0A959T2H6-F1
#
_entry.id   AF-A0A959T2H6-F1
#
_cell.length_a   1.000
_cell.length_b   1.000
_cell.length_c   1.000
_cell.angle_alpha   90.00
_cell.angle_beta   90.00
_cell.angle_gamma   90.00
#
_symmetry.space_group_name_H-M   'P 1'
#
loop_
_entity.id
_entity.type
_entity.pdbx_description
1 polymer ?
#
loop_
_entity_poly.entity_id
_entity_poly.type
_entity_poly.pdbx_seq_one_letter_code
_entity_poly.pdbx_strand_id
1 'polypeptide(L)' 'SYFAALDEGDGGPDDFVHTENFVLVDPQHRIRGYYDGTSTADVDRLIDDIRRLLREVHEG' A
#
# COMPACT_ATOMS: atom_id res chain seq x y z
N SER A 1 25.09 -9.07 -12.00
CA SER A 1 25.29 -7.69 -11.54
C SER A 1 23.94 -7.11 -11.16
N TYR A 2 23.71 -6.84 -9.88
CA TYR A 2 22.51 -6.16 -9.39
C TYR A 2 22.74 -4.67 -9.59
N PHE A 3 22.19 -4.12 -10.67
CA PHE A 3 22.19 -2.68 -10.94
C PHE A 3 20.97 -2.10 -10.23
N ALA A 4 21.13 -1.78 -8.94
CA ALA A 4 20.19 -0.89 -8.27
C ALA A 4 20.54 0.52 -8.74
N ALA A 5 19.89 0.96 -9.82
CA ALA A 5 19.90 2.37 -10.17
C ALA A 5 19.16 3.11 -9.05
N LEU A 6 19.90 3.85 -8.24
CA LEU A 6 19.37 4.97 -7.46
C LEU A 6 19.13 6.12 -8.43
N ASP A 7 18.19 5.95 -9.37
CA ASP A 7 17.64 7.10 -10.08
C ASP A 7 16.46 7.55 -9.23
N GLU A 8 16.66 8.61 -8.44
CA GLU A 8 15.53 9.43 -8.01
C GLU A 8 14.92 9.98 -9.30
N GLY A 9 13.87 9.32 -9.77
CA GLY A 9 13.18 9.69 -11.00
C GLY A 9 12.81 11.18 -11.00
N ASP A 10 12.89 11.81 -12.16
CA ASP A 10 12.69 13.25 -12.33
C ASP A 10 11.22 13.68 -12.23
N GLY A 11 10.31 12.76 -11.87
CA GLY A 11 8.87 12.97 -11.81
C GLY A 11 8.23 13.14 -13.19
N GLY A 12 8.91 12.69 -14.26
CA GLY A 12 8.42 12.71 -15.63
C GLY A 12 7.13 11.89 -15.84
N PRO A 13 6.43 12.08 -16.97
CA PRO A 13 5.17 11.38 -17.26
C PRO A 13 5.32 9.86 -17.42
N ASP A 14 6.54 9.38 -17.66
CA ASP A 14 6.93 7.96 -17.71
C ASP A 14 7.57 7.47 -16.40
N ASP A 15 7.73 8.37 -15.43
CA ASP A 15 8.27 8.06 -14.12
C ASP A 15 7.15 7.44 -13.29
N PHE A 16 7.29 6.16 -12.96
CA PHE A 16 6.31 5.49 -12.12
C PHE A 16 6.26 6.23 -10.79
N VAL A 17 5.07 6.65 -10.38
CA VAL A 17 4.84 7.20 -9.05
C VAL A 17 5.15 6.09 -8.02
N HIS A 18 6.42 5.98 -7.63
CA HIS A 18 6.87 5.09 -6.58
C HIS A 18 6.61 5.79 -5.26
N THR A 19 5.42 5.59 -4.72
CA THR A 19 5.16 5.94 -3.32
C THR A 19 5.34 4.68 -2.51
N GLU A 20 6.10 4.78 -1.43
CA GLU A 20 6.20 3.75 -0.41
C GLU A 20 4.86 3.49 0.31
N ASN A 21 3.81 4.27 0.04
CA ASN A 21 2.52 4.13 0.72
C ASN A 21 1.63 3.05 0.12
N PHE A 22 1.02 2.24 0.98
CA PHE A 22 -0.06 1.32 0.66
C PHE A 22 -1.43 1.94 0.94
N VAL A 23 -2.41 1.58 0.11
CA VAL A 23 -3.82 1.97 0.30
C VAL A 23 -4.68 0.71 0.38
N LEU A 24 -5.43 0.54 1.46
CA LEU A 24 -6.40 -0.54 1.60
C LEU A 24 -7.74 -0.08 1.00
N VAL A 25 -8.30 -0.88 0.08
CA VAL A 25 -9.58 -0.60 -0.59
C VAL A 25 -10.52 -1.79 -0.40
N ASP A 26 -11.79 -1.54 -0.11
CA ASP A 26 -12.82 -2.58 0.05
C ASP A 26 -13.50 -2.97 -1.28
N PRO A 27 -14.31 -4.05 -1.31
CA PRO A 27 -15.00 -4.49 -2.53
C PRO A 27 -16.00 -3.48 -3.10
N GLN A 28 -16.39 -2.46 -2.34
CA GLN A 28 -17.23 -1.35 -2.79
C GLN A 28 -16.40 -0.16 -3.28
N HIS A 29 -15.11 -0.37 -3.54
CA HIS A 29 -14.14 0.62 -4.00
C HIS A 29 -13.95 1.78 -3.03
N ARG A 30 -14.14 1.57 -1.72
CA ARG A 30 -13.92 2.59 -0.70
C ARG A 30 -12.55 2.42 -0.06
N ILE A 31 -11.86 3.54 0.14
CA ILE A 31 -10.59 3.55 0.86
C ILE A 31 -10.84 3.31 2.34
N ARG A 32 -10.10 2.35 2.91
CA ARG A 32 -10.18 1.93 4.31
C ARG A 32 -8.99 2.40 5.14
N GLY A 33 -7.86 2.68 4.51
CA GLY A 33 -6.67 3.17 5.19
C GLY A 33 -5.51 3.47 4.25
N TYR A 34 -4.56 4.24 4.78
CA TYR A 34 -3.26 4.53 4.19
C TYR A 34 -2.17 4.09 5.17
N TYR A 35 -1.08 3.56 4.65
CA TYR A 35 -0.02 2.94 5.44
C TYR A 35 1.33 3.24 4.80
N ASP A 36 2.34 3.59 5.60
CA ASP A 36 3.71 3.72 5.13
C ASP A 36 4.37 2.33 5.02
N GLY A 37 4.74 1.94 3.80
CA GLY A 37 5.36 0.66 3.48
C GLY A 37 6.80 0.49 3.96
N THR A 38 7.45 1.57 4.39
CA THR A 38 8.77 1.52 5.04
C THR A 38 8.68 1.36 6.56
N SER A 39 7.47 1.52 7.13
CA SER A 39 7.23 1.39 8.57
C SER A 39 6.65 0.03 8.91
N THR A 40 7.43 -0.82 9.61
CA THR A 40 6.96 -2.13 10.08
C THR A 40 5.67 -2.04 10.88
N ALA A 41 5.52 -1.00 11.71
CA ALA A 41 4.32 -0.80 12.52
C ALA A 41 3.07 -0.52 11.66
N ASP A 42 3.23 0.20 10.55
CA ASP A 42 2.13 0.46 9.62
C ASP A 42 1.81 -0.76 8.77
N VAL A 43 2.81 -1.56 8.38
CA VAL A 43 2.60 -2.84 7.70
C VAL A 43 1.86 -3.83 8.60
N ASP A 44 2.23 -3.94 9.88
CA ASP A 44 1.53 -4.79 10.84
C ASP A 44 0.05 -4.34 11.00
N ARG A 45 -0.17 -3.02 11.09
CA ARG A 45 -1.52 -2.42 11.14
C ARG A 45 -2.33 -2.73 9.88
N LEU A 46 -1.72 -2.62 8.70
CA LEU A 46 -2.34 -2.97 7.42
C LEU A 46 -2.81 -4.43 7.40
N ILE A 47 -1.95 -5.36 7.84
CA ILE A 47 -2.29 -6.79 7.87
C ILE A 47 -3.50 -7.04 8.78
N ASP A 48 -3.54 -6.42 9.95
CA ASP A 48 -4.67 -6.58 10.88
C ASP A 48 -5.96 -5.96 10.36
N ASP A 49 -5.89 -4.82 9.69
CA ASP A 49 -7.05 -4.19 9.06
C ASP A 49 -7.56 -5.00 7.85
N ILE A 50 -6.68 -5.64 7.07
CA ILE A 50 -7.09 -6.61 6.03
C ILE A 50 -7.87 -7.77 6.65
N ARG A 51 -7.39 -8.34 7.76
CA ARG A 51 -8.09 -9.44 8.44
C ARG A 51 -9.46 -9.02 8.96
N ARG A 52 -9.60 -7.79 9.46
CA ARG A 52 -10.88 -7.21 9.89
C ARG A 52 -11.82 -7.06 8.70
N LEU A 53 -11.36 -6.46 7.61
CA LEU A 53 -12.14 -6.26 6.40
C LEU A 53 -12.64 -7.60 5.82
N LEU A 54 -11.79 -8.62 5.81
CA LEU A 54 -12.20 -9.96 5.36
C LEU A 54 -13.32 -10.51 6.24
N ARG A 55 -13.28 -10.36 7.57
CA ARG A 55 -14.39 -10.79 8.43
C ARG A 55 -15.68 -10.01 8.15
N GLU A 56 -15.60 -8.69 8.02
CA GLU A 56 -16.74 -7.85 7.66
C GLU A 56 -17.42 -8.29 6.37
N VAL A 57 -16.64 -8.69 5.36
CA VAL A 57 -17.15 -9.16 4.05
C VAL A 57 -17.75 -10.57 4.13
N HIS A 58 -17.27 -11.45 5.01
CA HIS A 58 -17.80 -12.81 5.13
C HIS A 58 -19.00 -12.90 6.09
N GLU A 59 -19.17 -11.93 6.99
CA GLU A 59 -20.26 -11.86 7.96
C GLU A 59 -21.46 -11.01 7.49
N GLY A 60 -21.32 -10.24 6.41
CA GLY A 60 -22.37 -9.41 5.79
C GLY A 60 -22.98 -10.02 4.54
#